data_AF-B6DTP4-F1
#
_entry.id   AF-B6DTP4-F1
#
_cell.length_a   1.000
_cell.length_b   1.000
_cell.length_c   1.000
_cell.angle_alpha   90.00
_cell.angle_beta   90.00
_cell.angle_gamma   90.00
#
_symmetry.space_group_name_H-M   'P 1'
#
loop_
_entity.id
_entity.type
_entity.pdbx_description
1 polymer ?
#
loop_
_entity_poly.entity_id
_entity_poly.type
_entity_poly.pdbx_seq_one_letter_code
_entity_poly.pdbx_strand_id
1 'polypeptide(L)'
;MSTNQLSGSLPSSYGSWTSLVNFSANSNKLCGSIPESFARWTNLQRIFLSNNAVEGSLPLFIAESWRNILTIGFGNNNFPGTIPASYASLNATLVELLQCNQLSGSLPDSFGTMRALRSLPPMWGWFFKLPEALWPWPAEYLCERDNSVIVVFNRSGGAGR
;
A
#
# COMPACT_ATOMS: atom_id res chain seq x y z
N MET A 1 11.56 -11.83 6.61
CA MET A 1 11.66 -11.83 8.08
C MET A 1 10.40 -11.19 8.65
N SER A 2 9.26 -11.90 8.58
CA SER A 2 8.00 -11.45 9.19
C SER A 2 7.96 -11.83 10.68
N THR A 3 7.20 -11.07 11.49
CA THR A 3 6.88 -11.36 12.89
C THR A 3 8.11 -11.53 13.78
N ASN A 4 8.78 -10.41 14.08
CA ASN A 4 9.96 -10.35 14.93
C ASN A 4 9.91 -9.08 15.81
N GLN A 5 10.95 -8.83 16.62
CA GLN A 5 11.09 -7.60 17.41
C GLN A 5 12.11 -6.60 16.83
N LEU A 6 12.32 -6.61 15.50
CA LEU A 6 13.26 -5.69 14.85
C LEU A 6 12.77 -4.25 15.02
N SER A 7 13.67 -3.34 15.42
CA SER A 7 13.35 -1.95 15.75
C SER A 7 14.37 -0.98 15.17
N GLY A 8 13.99 0.30 15.11
CA GLY A 8 14.77 1.35 14.44
C GLY A 8 14.37 1.52 12.97
N SER A 9 15.11 2.34 12.24
CA SER A 9 14.78 2.69 10.87
C SER A 9 15.33 1.71 9.83
N LEU A 10 14.69 1.71 8.66
CA LEU A 10 15.17 1.00 7.46
C LEU A 10 16.55 1.56 7.04
N PRO A 11 17.65 0.77 7.10
CA PRO A 11 18.98 1.28 6.80
C PRO A 11 19.15 1.58 5.31
N SER A 12 19.58 2.80 4.97
CA SER A 12 19.84 3.23 3.58
C SER A 12 20.89 2.36 2.87
N SER A 13 21.78 1.70 3.63
CA SER A 13 22.75 0.73 3.12
C SER A 13 22.11 -0.50 2.44
N TYR A 14 20.87 -0.86 2.76
CA TYR A 14 20.17 -1.96 2.09
C TYR A 14 19.87 -1.64 0.60
N GLY A 15 19.93 -0.37 0.19
CA GLY A 15 19.91 0.04 -1.23
C GLY A 15 21.09 -0.50 -2.06
N SER A 16 22.09 -1.13 -1.43
CA SER A 16 23.13 -1.92 -2.11
C SER A 16 22.63 -3.26 -2.66
N TRP A 17 21.49 -3.77 -2.18
CA TRP A 17 20.94 -5.07 -2.57
C TRP A 17 20.21 -5.00 -3.93
N THR A 18 20.92 -4.65 -5.01
CA THR A 18 20.35 -4.47 -6.35
C THR A 18 19.70 -5.73 -6.94
N SER A 19 20.13 -6.92 -6.52
CA SER A 19 19.54 -8.21 -6.90
C SER A 19 18.30 -8.63 -6.07
N LEU A 20 17.78 -7.75 -5.20
CA LEU A 20 16.66 -8.07 -4.30
C LEU A 20 15.34 -8.19 -5.07
N VAL A 21 14.73 -9.39 -5.04
CA VAL A 21 13.44 -9.68 -5.69
C VAL A 21 12.26 -9.58 -4.71
N ASN A 22 12.45 -9.96 -3.45
CA ASN A 22 11.39 -9.91 -2.42
C ASN A 22 11.95 -9.33 -1.12
N PHE A 23 11.31 -8.30 -0.58
CA PHE A 23 11.56 -7.79 0.78
C PHE A 23 10.33 -8.02 1.67
N SER A 24 10.56 -8.47 2.90
CA SER A 24 9.47 -8.69 3.86
C SER A 24 9.96 -8.51 5.29
N ALA A 25 9.42 -7.49 5.96
CA ALA A 25 9.67 -7.13 7.35
C ALA A 25 8.36 -6.86 8.11
N ASN A 26 7.24 -7.46 7.68
CA ASN A 26 5.94 -7.36 8.35
C ASN A 26 6.00 -7.67 9.84
N SER A 27 5.14 -7.03 10.63
CA SER A 27 4.95 -7.34 12.05
C SER A 27 6.25 -7.21 12.85
N ASN A 28 6.79 -5.99 12.87
CA ASN A 28 8.00 -5.59 13.61
C ASN A 28 7.76 -4.23 14.30
N LYS A 29 8.82 -3.60 14.81
CA LYS A 29 8.83 -2.28 15.46
C LYS A 29 9.65 -1.27 14.64
N LEU A 30 9.66 -1.40 13.32
CA LEU A 30 10.42 -0.51 12.42
C LEU A 30 9.76 0.88 12.35
N CYS A 31 10.57 1.93 12.26
CA CYS A 31 10.14 3.33 12.24
C CYS A 31 10.91 4.18 11.21
N GLY A 32 10.68 5.50 11.18
CA GLY A 32 11.26 6.38 10.16
C GLY A 32 10.71 6.10 8.76
N SER A 33 11.31 6.71 7.74
CA SER A 33 10.84 6.63 6.35
C SER A 33 11.50 5.52 5.52
N ILE A 34 10.89 5.21 4.37
CA ILE A 34 11.48 4.35 3.35
C ILE A 34 12.64 5.13 2.67
N PRO A 35 13.90 4.65 2.71
CA PRO A 35 15.04 5.39 2.19
C PRO A 35 15.03 5.51 0.66
N GLU A 36 15.39 6.69 0.16
CA GLU A 36 15.56 6.98 -1.29
C GLU A 36 16.50 6.00 -2.00
N SER A 37 17.51 5.50 -1.29
CA SER A 37 18.44 4.50 -1.83
C SER A 37 17.77 3.17 -2.24
N PHE A 38 16.54 2.90 -1.80
CA PHE A 38 15.78 1.72 -2.19
C PHE A 38 15.25 1.82 -3.63
N ALA A 39 15.29 3.00 -4.28
CA ALA A 39 15.06 3.15 -5.73
C ALA A 39 15.97 2.21 -6.57
N ARG A 40 17.14 1.85 -6.03
CA ARG A 40 18.12 0.92 -6.64
C ARG A 40 17.65 -0.54 -6.69
N TRP A 41 16.56 -0.90 -6.02
CA TRP A 41 15.95 -2.24 -6.08
C TRP A 41 15.11 -2.44 -7.34
N THR A 42 15.68 -2.24 -8.52
CA THR A 42 14.96 -2.31 -9.81
C THR A 42 14.42 -3.71 -10.13
N ASN A 43 14.98 -4.76 -9.52
CA ASN A 43 14.53 -6.16 -9.63
C ASN A 43 13.39 -6.54 -8.65
N LEU A 44 12.94 -5.62 -7.80
CA LEU A 44 11.97 -5.91 -6.74
C LEU A 44 10.59 -6.23 -7.31
N GLN A 45 10.07 -7.40 -6.97
CA GLN A 45 8.72 -7.86 -7.31
C GLN A 45 7.74 -7.71 -6.15
N ARG A 46 8.20 -7.84 -4.89
CA ARG A 46 7.31 -7.76 -3.72
C ARG A 46 7.98 -7.05 -2.56
N ILE A 47 7.24 -6.13 -1.93
CA ILE A 47 7.63 -5.52 -0.66
C ILE A 47 6.48 -5.63 0.35
N PHE A 48 6.82 -6.00 1.58
CA PHE A 48 5.88 -6.13 2.69
C PHE A 48 6.47 -5.48 3.95
N LEU A 49 5.84 -4.39 4.41
CA LEU A 49 6.14 -3.65 5.63
C LEU A 49 4.91 -3.54 6.57
N SER A 50 3.79 -4.20 6.28
CA SER A 50 2.55 -4.09 7.06
C SER A 50 2.77 -4.42 8.55
N ASN A 51 2.05 -3.73 9.45
CA ASN A 51 2.19 -3.83 10.91
C ASN A 51 3.59 -3.39 11.40
N ASN A 52 3.91 -2.12 11.21
CA ASN A 52 5.10 -1.43 11.75
C ASN A 52 4.71 0.00 12.17
N ALA A 53 5.69 0.87 12.42
CA ALA A 53 5.52 2.31 12.65
C ALA A 53 6.28 3.14 11.60
N VAL A 54 6.37 2.66 10.35
CA VAL A 54 7.03 3.36 9.24
C VAL A 54 6.23 4.61 8.88
N GLU A 55 6.91 5.74 8.67
CA GLU A 55 6.35 7.08 8.56
C GLU A 55 6.96 7.86 7.39
N GLY A 56 6.67 9.17 7.30
CA GLY A 56 7.08 10.01 6.19
C GLY A 56 6.27 9.74 4.90
N SER A 57 6.45 10.57 3.88
CA SER A 57 5.67 10.48 2.64
C SER A 57 5.96 9.21 1.85
N LEU A 58 4.93 8.69 1.17
CA LEU A 58 5.04 7.61 0.19
C LEU A 58 5.97 8.05 -0.97
N PRO A 59 7.15 7.42 -1.17
CA PRO A 59 8.15 7.96 -2.11
C PRO A 59 7.74 7.83 -3.58
N LEU A 60 8.06 8.83 -4.40
CA LEU A 60 7.75 8.83 -5.84
C LEU A 60 8.52 7.73 -6.61
N PHE A 61 9.76 7.42 -6.18
CA PHE A 61 10.61 6.41 -6.82
C PHE A 61 9.97 5.01 -6.90
N ILE A 62 8.99 4.71 -6.05
CA ILE A 62 8.25 3.44 -6.08
C ILE A 62 7.54 3.26 -7.42
N ALA A 63 6.97 4.32 -8.01
CA ALA A 63 6.41 4.29 -9.36
C ALA A 63 7.48 4.45 -10.45
N GLU A 64 8.50 5.28 -10.20
CA GLU A 64 9.47 5.67 -11.23
C GLU A 64 10.57 4.63 -11.48
N SER A 65 10.94 3.84 -10.46
CA SER A 65 12.13 2.96 -10.47
C SER A 65 11.81 1.47 -10.30
N TRP A 66 10.84 1.08 -9.47
CA TRP A 66 10.51 -0.33 -9.24
C TRP A 66 9.65 -0.94 -10.37
N ARG A 67 10.14 -0.91 -11.61
CA ARG A 67 9.38 -1.34 -12.81
C ARG A 67 8.93 -2.81 -12.82
N ASN A 68 9.50 -3.64 -11.96
CA ASN A 68 9.15 -5.05 -11.80
C ASN A 68 8.18 -5.34 -10.63
N ILE A 69 7.71 -4.31 -9.90
CA ILE A 69 6.90 -4.51 -8.69
C ILE A 69 5.50 -5.05 -9.02
N LEU A 70 5.12 -6.12 -8.31
CA LEU A 70 3.87 -6.86 -8.45
C LEU A 70 3.00 -6.76 -7.19
N THR A 71 3.59 -6.50 -6.02
CA THR A 71 2.87 -6.40 -4.74
C THR A 71 3.56 -5.45 -3.76
N ILE A 72 2.78 -4.56 -3.15
CA ILE A 72 3.21 -3.63 -2.09
C ILE A 72 2.23 -3.77 -0.92
N GLY A 73 2.68 -4.25 0.23
CA GLY A 73 1.88 -4.31 1.47
C GLY A 73 2.42 -3.36 2.53
N PHE A 74 1.71 -2.25 2.78
CA PHE A 74 2.13 -1.14 3.64
C PHE A 74 1.09 -0.78 4.73
N GLY A 75 0.01 -1.56 4.91
CA GLY A 75 -1.06 -1.26 5.88
C GLY A 75 -0.61 -1.32 7.34
N ASN A 76 -1.34 -0.65 8.24
CA ASN A 76 -1.02 -0.57 9.67
C ASN A 76 0.41 -0.03 9.91
N ASN A 77 0.58 1.26 9.57
CA ASN A 77 1.81 2.05 9.66
C ASN A 77 1.44 3.53 9.92
N ASN A 78 2.41 4.45 9.87
CA ASN A 78 2.25 5.87 10.15
C ASN A 78 2.42 6.77 8.91
N PHE A 79 2.23 6.25 7.68
CA PHE A 79 2.39 7.05 6.45
C PHE A 79 1.36 8.21 6.40
N PRO A 80 1.79 9.49 6.38
CA PRO A 80 0.90 10.65 6.30
C PRO A 80 0.83 11.25 4.89
N GLY A 81 -0.09 12.19 4.68
CA GLY A 81 -0.25 12.90 3.41
C GLY A 81 -1.08 12.11 2.38
N THR A 82 -0.85 12.33 1.09
CA THR A 82 -1.64 11.73 0.00
C THR A 82 -0.95 10.52 -0.64
N ILE A 83 -1.72 9.67 -1.31
CA ILE A 83 -1.16 8.66 -2.23
C ILE A 83 -0.68 9.40 -3.51
N PRO A 84 0.57 9.24 -3.96
CA PRO A 84 1.06 9.90 -5.16
C PRO A 84 0.29 9.50 -6.41
N ALA A 85 -0.09 10.46 -7.25
CA ALA A 85 -0.80 10.19 -8.52
C ALA A 85 -0.02 9.27 -9.47
N SER A 86 1.32 9.26 -9.38
CA SER A 86 2.19 8.33 -10.11
C SER A 86 1.94 6.86 -9.76
N TYR A 87 1.42 6.53 -8.58
CA TYR A 87 1.15 5.14 -8.17
C TYR A 87 0.05 4.49 -9.01
N ALA A 88 -0.80 5.25 -9.70
CA ALA A 88 -1.76 4.70 -10.66
C ALA A 88 -1.09 4.08 -11.91
N SER A 89 0.19 4.39 -12.18
CA SER A 89 0.98 3.76 -13.23
C SER A 89 1.57 2.39 -12.82
N LEU A 90 1.48 2.02 -11.54
CA LEU A 90 1.95 0.73 -11.04
C LEU A 90 1.04 -0.41 -11.51
N ASN A 91 1.61 -1.38 -12.23
CA ASN A 91 0.95 -2.66 -12.50
C ASN A 91 1.04 -3.63 -11.29
N ALA A 92 0.85 -3.09 -10.08
CA ALA A 92 1.13 -3.77 -8.82
C ALA A 92 -0.10 -3.82 -7.91
N THR A 93 -0.25 -4.92 -7.17
CA THR A 93 -1.30 -5.04 -6.16
C THR A 93 -0.91 -4.24 -4.92
N LEU A 94 -1.64 -3.16 -4.64
CA LEU A 94 -1.50 -2.39 -3.41
C LEU A 94 -2.37 -3.04 -2.32
N VAL A 95 -1.71 -3.70 -1.37
CA VAL A 95 -2.33 -4.45 -0.27
C VAL A 95 -2.39 -3.56 0.96
N GLU A 96 -3.60 -3.38 1.50
CA GLU A 96 -3.88 -2.70 2.78
C GLU A 96 -3.37 -1.23 2.88
N LEU A 97 -2.91 -0.60 1.79
CA LEU A 97 -2.23 0.70 1.81
C LEU A 97 -3.03 1.81 2.54
N LEU A 98 -4.34 1.84 2.32
CA LEU A 98 -5.27 2.78 2.95
C LEU A 98 -5.73 2.36 4.38
N GLN A 99 -5.41 1.14 4.82
CA GLN A 99 -5.87 0.59 6.08
C GLN A 99 -4.89 0.94 7.21
N CYS A 100 -5.40 1.58 8.27
CA CYS A 100 -4.63 1.94 9.46
C CYS A 100 -3.33 2.70 9.12
N ASN A 101 -3.41 3.70 8.24
CA ASN A 101 -2.36 4.68 7.94
C ASN A 101 -2.89 6.09 8.18
N GLN A 102 -2.00 7.09 8.21
CA GLN A 102 -2.36 8.52 8.39
C GLN A 102 -2.60 9.25 7.05
N LEU A 103 -2.92 8.48 6.00
CA LEU A 103 -3.15 9.01 4.66
C LEU A 103 -4.45 9.83 4.61
N SER A 104 -4.52 10.76 3.67
CA SER A 104 -5.62 11.73 3.48
C SER A 104 -5.71 12.19 2.02
N GLY A 105 -6.73 12.99 1.69
CA GLY A 105 -6.95 13.54 0.36
C GLY A 105 -8.00 12.77 -0.43
N SER A 106 -7.86 12.67 -1.75
CA SER A 106 -8.68 11.80 -2.60
C SER A 106 -7.83 10.69 -3.18
N LEU A 107 -8.46 9.58 -3.58
CA LEU A 107 -7.81 8.69 -4.54
C LEU A 107 -7.71 9.42 -5.89
N PRO A 108 -6.56 9.37 -6.60
CA PRO A 108 -6.48 9.85 -7.98
C PRO A 108 -7.50 9.11 -8.86
N ASP A 109 -8.18 9.80 -9.77
CA ASP A 109 -9.23 9.18 -10.62
C ASP A 109 -8.70 7.99 -11.45
N SER A 110 -7.40 8.02 -11.77
CA SER A 110 -6.66 6.93 -12.41
C SER A 110 -6.57 5.64 -11.59
N PHE A 111 -6.91 5.63 -10.30
CA PHE A 111 -7.10 4.39 -9.54
C PHE A 111 -8.34 3.62 -10.00
N GLY A 112 -9.36 4.29 -10.55
CA GLY A 112 -10.55 3.64 -11.11
C GLY A 112 -10.28 2.73 -12.32
N THR A 113 -9.13 2.90 -12.99
CA THR A 113 -8.72 2.07 -14.12
C THR A 113 -7.68 0.99 -13.76
N MET A 114 -7.16 0.97 -12.52
CA MET A 114 -6.16 -0.01 -12.09
C MET A 114 -6.75 -1.44 -12.04
N ARG A 115 -6.21 -2.35 -12.86
CA ARG A 115 -6.57 -3.78 -12.82
C ARG A 115 -6.14 -4.50 -11.53
N ALA A 116 -5.22 -3.93 -10.75
CA ALA A 116 -4.59 -4.56 -9.61
C ALA A 116 -5.16 -4.15 -8.23
N LEU A 117 -6.17 -3.26 -8.19
CA LEU A 117 -6.81 -2.82 -6.94
C LEU A 117 -7.79 -3.92 -6.46
N ARG A 118 -7.29 -4.85 -5.64
CA ARG A 118 -8.04 -6.04 -5.17
C ARG A 118 -8.80 -5.87 -3.84
N SER A 119 -8.56 -4.77 -3.13
CA SER A 119 -9.22 -4.46 -1.87
C SER A 119 -9.11 -2.97 -1.58
N LEU A 120 -10.23 -2.24 -1.64
CA LEU A 120 -10.37 -0.99 -0.93
C LEU A 120 -10.84 -1.32 0.50
N PRO A 121 -10.13 -0.90 1.56
CA PRO A 121 -10.65 -1.04 2.91
C PRO A 121 -11.85 -0.10 3.12
N PRO A 122 -12.79 -0.44 4.00
CA PRO A 122 -13.97 0.38 4.25
C PRO A 122 -13.56 1.71 4.90
N MET A 123 -13.78 2.82 4.15
CA MET A 123 -13.32 4.16 4.51
C MET A 123 -14.36 4.88 5.39
N TRP A 124 -14.47 4.48 6.66
CA TRP A 124 -15.43 5.04 7.60
C TRP A 124 -14.70 5.94 8.62
N GLY A 125 -14.98 7.25 8.61
CA GLY A 125 -14.50 8.22 9.60
C GLY A 125 -13.50 9.29 9.12
N TRP A 126 -12.84 9.11 7.97
CA TRP A 126 -11.95 10.12 7.37
C TRP A 126 -12.39 10.54 5.96
N PHE A 127 -12.18 11.82 5.64
CA PHE A 127 -12.52 12.43 4.35
C PHE A 127 -11.60 11.95 3.21
N PHE A 128 -11.82 10.72 2.74
CA PHE A 128 -11.38 10.29 1.41
C PHE A 128 -12.51 10.40 0.41
N LYS A 129 -12.38 11.32 -0.56
CA LYS A 129 -13.31 11.39 -1.68
C LYS A 129 -12.95 10.31 -2.70
N LEU A 130 -13.84 9.34 -2.90
CA LEU A 130 -13.72 8.32 -3.95
C LEU A 130 -14.14 8.90 -5.31
N PRO A 131 -13.50 8.50 -6.42
CA PRO A 131 -13.99 8.80 -7.77
C PRO A 131 -15.37 8.18 -8.03
N GLU A 132 -16.24 8.92 -8.74
CA GLU A 132 -17.63 8.50 -9.01
C GLU A 132 -17.74 7.17 -9.77
N ALA A 133 -16.70 6.80 -10.52
CA ALA A 133 -16.58 5.54 -11.26
C ALA A 133 -16.56 4.26 -10.39
N LEU A 134 -16.63 4.38 -9.06
CA LEU A 134 -16.71 3.25 -8.12
C LEU A 134 -18.12 2.98 -7.58
N TRP A 135 -19.14 3.73 -8.04
CA TRP A 135 -20.55 3.55 -7.69
C TRP A 135 -21.29 2.68 -8.75
N PRO A 136 -22.35 1.90 -8.42
CA PRO A 136 -22.95 1.63 -7.11
C PRO A 136 -22.65 0.21 -6.60
N TRP A 137 -22.21 0.07 -5.35
CA TRP A 137 -22.10 -1.22 -4.66
C TRP A 137 -22.72 -1.11 -3.27
N PRO A 138 -23.63 -2.01 -2.86
CA PRO A 138 -24.21 -1.99 -1.51
C PRO A 138 -23.13 -2.37 -0.49
N ALA A 139 -23.10 -1.65 0.63
CA ALA A 139 -22.06 -1.79 1.64
C ALA A 139 -22.65 -1.96 3.05
N GLU A 140 -22.11 -2.92 3.80
CA GLU A 140 -22.33 -3.08 5.23
C GLU A 140 -20.97 -3.10 5.97
N TYR A 141 -20.89 -2.30 7.04
CA TYR A 141 -19.91 -2.18 8.14
C TYR A 141 -18.75 -3.20 8.28
N LEU A 142 -17.53 -2.92 8.78
CA LEU A 142 -16.70 -1.69 9.02
C LEU A 142 -15.22 -2.20 9.16
N CYS A 143 -14.40 -1.98 10.21
CA CYS A 143 -13.05 -2.60 10.37
C CYS A 143 -12.45 -2.54 11.82
N GLU A 144 -12.12 -3.69 12.44
CA GLU A 144 -11.71 -3.75 13.87
C GLU A 144 -10.28 -3.25 14.20
N ARG A 145 -10.21 -2.03 14.75
CA ARG A 145 -9.67 -1.86 16.13
C ARG A 145 -10.74 -1.41 17.14
N ASP A 146 -11.93 -1.05 16.65
CA ASP A 146 -13.18 -0.86 17.39
C ASP A 146 -14.32 -1.66 16.71
N ASN A 147 -14.65 -2.82 17.28
CA ASN A 147 -15.79 -3.73 16.99
C ASN A 147 -16.34 -3.75 15.52
N SER A 148 -15.68 -4.40 14.54
CA SER A 148 -16.12 -4.44 13.11
C SER A 148 -15.34 -5.31 12.07
N VAL A 149 -15.92 -5.53 10.88
CA VAL A 149 -15.69 -6.69 9.95
C VAL A 149 -14.57 -6.50 8.87
N ILE A 150 -14.31 -7.51 8.01
CA ILE A 150 -13.41 -7.48 6.83
C ILE A 150 -14.23 -7.72 5.55
N VAL A 151 -13.95 -6.99 4.46
CA VAL A 151 -14.57 -7.20 3.13
C VAL A 151 -13.49 -7.40 2.04
N VAL A 152 -13.66 -8.41 1.18
CA VAL A 152 -12.71 -8.78 0.12
C VAL A 152 -13.39 -8.76 -1.26
N PHE A 153 -12.93 -7.88 -2.16
CA PHE A 153 -13.50 -7.73 -3.51
C PHE A 153 -12.70 -8.52 -4.56
N ASN A 154 -12.96 -9.81 -4.68
CA ASN A 154 -12.32 -10.64 -5.71
C ASN A 154 -12.93 -10.36 -7.10
N ARG A 155 -12.19 -9.69 -7.98
CA ARG A 155 -12.61 -9.38 -9.37
C ARG A 155 -12.45 -10.59 -10.31
N SER A 156 -13.20 -11.66 -10.05
CA SER A 156 -13.22 -12.88 -10.87
C SER A 156 -14.63 -13.24 -11.33
N GLY A 157 -14.96 -12.90 -12.58
CA GLY A 157 -16.29 -13.11 -13.19
C GLY A 157 -17.23 -11.90 -13.01
N GLY A 158 -17.85 -11.37 -14.06
CA GLY A 158 -17.66 -11.67 -15.49
C GLY A 158 -18.36 -10.62 -16.37
N ALA A 159 -17.92 -10.47 -17.63
CA ALA A 159 -18.68 -9.69 -18.61
C ALA A 159 -19.86 -10.54 -19.10
N GLY A 160 -21.10 -10.04 -18.96
CA GLY A 160 -22.29 -10.88 -19.06
C GLY A 160 -23.56 -10.15 -19.52
N ARG A 161 -23.47 -9.46 -20.66
CA ARG A 161 -24.57 -8.89 -21.48
C ARG A 161 -25.63 -8.07 -20.72
#